data_AF-A0A8J2MGQ3-F1
#
_entry.id   AF-A0A8J2MGQ3-F1
#
_cell.length_a   1.000
_cell.length_b   1.000
_cell.length_c   1.000
_cell.angle_alpha   90.00
_cell.angle_beta   90.00
_cell.angle_gamma   90.00
#
_symmetry.space_group_name_H-M   'P 1'
#
loop_
_entity.id
_entity.type
_entity.pdbx_description
1 polymer ?
#
loop_
_entity_poly.entity_id
_entity_poly.type
_entity_poly.pdbx_seq_one_letter_code
_entity_poly.pdbx_strand_id
1 'polypeptide(L)'
;MEQKKSDESIDIAINHVHHALDHPRYIESTGETNNLAHVITEVSSQVPASATGDPATDLLETIIQETSSSLLARQSVESNPVSPKRSFWSKLFAKKSQDGASIASIGSGNDSSASSTALKAAEEQVAQLEASGPADLTSVSALSREINRKICVWSSGMSLRHEVGASRPGEPLNVQFHSQLEDIVGHWSLLGNLDPQEASSGLNDCLFNAIAAQTGLRPAELREATVARMKTNIRSVARRIQDLARQESCDRIVLMVGGAKYQGTTAEDAGRVLDESQYGQGHPSNAPGHPRGHASNPRAQGIRESVQNYSISDVKEGFLSIEDQNHAANLVLNTDAAQHAMMALNAGCTRVAISIPASAIDGDLPKAAEYADGVAGPSKDIKDLVLVLQHHANHHQNPDYDVFIHSFYPKLRD
;
A
#
# COMPACT_ATOMS: atom_id res chain seq x y z
N MET A 1 -19.68 37.50 -17.70
CA MET A 1 -18.28 37.70 -17.27
C MET A 1 -18.08 37.30 -15.81
N GLU A 2 -19.11 37.42 -14.95
CA GLU A 2 -19.09 36.93 -13.56
C GLU A 2 -19.09 35.40 -13.43
N GLN A 3 -19.85 34.68 -14.26
CA GLN A 3 -19.92 33.21 -14.19
C GLN A 3 -18.57 32.54 -14.47
N LYS A 4 -17.82 33.04 -15.45
CA LYS A 4 -16.48 32.53 -15.78
C LYS A 4 -15.44 32.74 -14.66
N LYS A 5 -15.63 33.74 -13.78
CA LYS A 5 -14.79 33.96 -12.59
C LYS A 5 -15.18 33.04 -11.43
N SER A 6 -16.45 32.63 -11.36
CA SER A 6 -16.95 31.68 -10.37
C SER A 6 -16.38 30.28 -10.61
N ASP A 7 -16.42 29.82 -11.87
CA ASP A 7 -15.94 28.49 -12.25
C ASP A 7 -14.42 28.35 -12.02
N GLU A 8 -13.65 29.39 -12.34
CA GLU A 8 -12.20 29.44 -12.11
C GLU A 8 -11.84 29.40 -10.60
N SER A 9 -12.72 29.92 -9.72
CA SER A 9 -12.52 29.87 -8.26
C SER A 9 -12.77 28.48 -7.67
N ILE A 10 -13.73 27.74 -8.23
CA ILE A 10 -14.09 26.38 -7.78
C ILE A 10 -13.02 25.37 -8.19
N ASP A 11 -12.51 25.45 -9.42
CA ASP A 11 -11.44 24.58 -9.90
C ASP A 11 -10.14 24.76 -9.09
N ILE A 12 -9.84 26.00 -8.67
CA ILE A 12 -8.70 26.30 -7.80
C ILE A 12 -8.91 25.67 -6.41
N ALA A 13 -10.12 25.74 -5.85
CA ALA A 13 -10.44 25.15 -4.56
C ALA A 13 -10.35 23.61 -4.59
N ILE A 14 -10.90 22.97 -5.62
CA ILE A 14 -10.85 21.52 -5.83
C ILE A 14 -9.40 21.05 -5.96
N ASN A 15 -8.59 21.74 -6.77
CA ASN A 15 -7.18 21.42 -6.92
C ASN A 15 -6.39 21.60 -5.62
N HIS A 16 -6.72 22.60 -4.81
CA HIS A 16 -6.09 22.76 -3.49
C HIS A 16 -6.44 21.63 -2.53
N VAL A 17 -7.69 21.17 -2.52
CA VAL A 17 -8.14 20.03 -1.69
C VAL A 17 -7.45 18.74 -2.12
N HIS A 18 -7.40 18.45 -3.43
CA HIS A 18 -6.68 17.29 -3.95
C HIS A 18 -5.19 17.36 -3.62
N HIS A 19 -4.55 18.51 -3.82
CA HIS A 19 -3.14 18.69 -3.50
C HIS A 19 -2.85 18.50 -2.00
N ALA A 20 -3.73 18.99 -1.12
CA ALA A 20 -3.61 18.82 0.34
C ALA A 20 -3.80 17.36 0.78
N LEU A 21 -4.65 16.60 0.09
CA LEU A 21 -4.86 15.16 0.33
C LEU A 21 -3.68 14.31 -0.15
N ASP A 22 -3.09 14.66 -1.29
CA ASP A 22 -2.00 13.91 -1.91
C ASP A 22 -0.62 14.23 -1.30
N HIS A 23 -0.42 15.44 -0.78
CA HIS A 23 0.88 15.91 -0.30
C HIS A 23 0.83 16.56 1.10
N PRO A 24 0.44 15.81 2.15
CA PRO A 24 0.24 16.36 3.50
C PRO A 24 1.52 16.94 4.16
N ARG A 25 2.71 16.68 3.59
CA ARG A 25 4.00 17.20 4.07
C ARG A 25 4.48 18.47 3.35
N TYR A 26 3.78 18.93 2.32
CA TYR A 26 4.21 20.08 1.49
C TYR A 26 3.38 21.35 1.72
N ILE A 27 2.58 21.39 2.79
CA ILE A 27 1.84 22.58 3.22
C ILE A 27 2.74 23.42 4.14
N GLU A 28 3.85 23.95 3.61
CA GLU A 28 4.59 25.04 4.24
C GLU A 28 4.80 26.17 3.21
N SER A 29 4.51 27.39 3.65
CA SER A 29 4.77 28.68 3.00
C SER A 29 3.71 29.26 2.03
N THR A 30 2.55 29.63 2.58
CA THR A 30 1.99 31.00 2.47
C THR A 30 1.13 31.25 3.71
N GLY A 31 1.25 32.42 4.34
CA GLY A 31 0.73 32.70 5.69
C GLY A 31 -0.79 32.58 5.88
N GLU A 32 -1.13 32.39 7.16
CA GLU A 32 -2.44 32.42 7.83
C GLU A 32 -3.37 31.19 7.65
N THR A 33 -3.25 30.28 8.64
CA THR A 33 -4.13 29.15 9.04
C THR A 33 -4.23 27.91 8.14
N ASN A 34 -3.17 27.10 8.16
CA ASN A 34 -3.14 25.73 7.58
C ASN A 34 -3.84 24.70 8.48
N ASN A 35 -5.15 24.84 8.66
CA ASN A 35 -5.98 23.77 9.22
C ASN A 35 -6.90 23.27 8.09
N LEU A 36 -6.92 21.95 7.84
CA LEU A 36 -7.85 21.34 6.88
C LEU A 36 -9.31 21.75 7.19
N ALA A 37 -9.65 21.94 8.47
CA ALA A 37 -10.94 22.47 8.90
C ALA A 37 -11.17 23.93 8.45
N HIS A 38 -10.12 24.76 8.37
CA HIS A 38 -10.20 26.13 7.87
C HIS A 38 -10.41 26.14 6.35
N VAL A 39 -9.65 25.32 5.61
CA VAL A 39 -9.83 25.16 4.15
C VAL A 39 -11.25 24.67 3.83
N ILE A 40 -11.77 23.70 4.58
CA ILE A 40 -13.14 23.22 4.45
C ILE A 40 -14.17 24.33 4.77
N THR A 41 -13.91 25.17 5.76
CA THR A 41 -14.80 26.28 6.14
C THR A 41 -14.80 27.39 5.07
N GLU A 42 -13.63 27.73 4.55
CA GLU A 42 -13.45 28.75 3.52
C GLU A 42 -14.10 28.33 2.19
N VAL A 43 -13.89 27.08 1.76
CA VAL A 43 -14.53 26.52 0.56
C VAL A 43 -16.05 26.43 0.73
N SER A 44 -16.55 25.98 1.88
CA SER A 44 -17.99 25.98 2.19
C SER A 44 -18.64 27.36 2.08
N SER A 45 -17.90 28.44 2.40
CA SER A 45 -18.41 29.82 2.34
C SER A 45 -18.49 30.40 0.92
N GLN A 46 -17.81 29.78 -0.04
CA GLN A 46 -17.77 30.22 -1.45
C GLN A 46 -18.76 29.47 -2.35
N VAL A 47 -19.39 28.40 -1.85
CA VAL A 47 -20.45 27.67 -2.58
C VAL A 47 -21.77 28.46 -2.46
N PRO A 48 -22.33 29.02 -3.54
CA PRO A 48 -23.60 29.73 -3.47
C PRO A 48 -24.75 28.76 -3.19
N ALA A 49 -25.59 29.10 -2.20
CA ALA A 49 -26.72 28.26 -1.75
C ALA A 49 -27.78 27.96 -2.84
N SER A 50 -27.68 28.58 -4.01
CA SER A 50 -28.56 28.38 -5.16
C SER A 50 -28.03 27.37 -6.19
N ALA A 51 -26.86 26.75 -5.98
CA ALA A 51 -26.22 25.82 -6.92
C ALA A 51 -26.56 24.34 -6.68
N THR A 52 -27.77 24.05 -6.20
CA THR A 52 -28.26 22.67 -6.05
C THR A 52 -28.46 22.04 -7.42
N GLY A 53 -27.72 20.96 -7.73
CA GLY A 53 -27.82 20.20 -8.98
C GLY A 53 -26.58 20.25 -9.88
N ASP A 54 -25.48 20.86 -9.43
CA ASP A 54 -24.17 20.79 -10.09
C ASP A 54 -23.35 19.62 -9.50
N PRO A 55 -22.93 18.63 -10.31
CA PRO A 55 -22.10 17.50 -9.86
C PRO A 55 -20.83 17.89 -9.11
N ALA A 56 -20.25 19.06 -9.41
CA ALA A 56 -19.05 19.55 -8.70
C ALA A 56 -19.37 19.99 -7.26
N THR A 57 -20.55 20.58 -7.05
CA THR A 57 -21.04 21.00 -5.74
C THR A 57 -21.40 19.79 -4.88
N ASP A 58 -22.04 18.77 -5.46
CA ASP A 58 -22.39 17.53 -4.76
C ASP A 58 -21.14 16.73 -4.34
N LEU A 59 -20.11 16.72 -5.18
CA LEU A 59 -18.81 16.10 -4.86
C LEU A 59 -18.12 16.82 -3.69
N LEU A 60 -18.15 18.14 -3.66
CA LEU A 60 -17.58 18.94 -2.58
C LEU A 60 -18.33 18.72 -1.25
N GLU A 61 -19.67 18.70 -1.26
CA GLU A 61 -20.46 18.39 -0.06
C GLU A 61 -20.17 16.98 0.47
N THR A 62 -20.03 16.00 -0.42
CA THR A 62 -19.68 14.61 -0.06
C THR A 62 -18.31 14.55 0.62
N ILE A 63 -17.29 15.21 0.06
CA ILE A 63 -15.94 15.26 0.63
C ILE A 63 -15.97 15.91 2.03
N ILE A 64 -16.72 17.00 2.20
CA ILE A 64 -16.85 17.74 3.47
C ILE A 64 -17.54 16.87 4.54
N GLN A 65 -18.60 16.16 4.15
CA GLN A 65 -19.37 15.33 5.07
C GLN A 65 -18.60 14.08 5.53
N GLU A 66 -17.92 13.39 4.61
CA GLU A 66 -17.08 12.23 4.93
C GLU A 66 -15.88 12.60 5.82
N THR A 67 -15.24 13.74 5.54
CA THR A 67 -14.10 14.22 6.33
C THR A 67 -14.52 14.60 7.75
N SER A 68 -15.69 15.23 7.90
CA SER A 68 -16.26 15.62 9.20
C SER A 68 -16.67 14.39 10.04
N SER A 69 -17.29 13.39 9.42
CA SER A 69 -17.62 12.12 10.07
C SER A 69 -16.38 11.33 10.49
N SER A 70 -15.31 11.34 9.69
CA SER A 70 -14.03 10.71 10.05
C SER A 70 -13.35 11.41 11.22
N LEU A 71 -13.48 12.72 11.38
CA LEU A 71 -12.93 13.49 12.50
C LEU A 71 -13.69 13.20 13.81
N LEU A 72 -15.01 13.09 13.74
CA LEU A 72 -15.86 12.74 14.91
C LEU A 72 -15.66 11.28 15.35
N ALA A 73 -15.47 10.35 14.39
CA ALA A 73 -15.17 8.95 14.71
C ALA A 73 -13.78 8.76 15.35
N ARG A 74 -12.83 9.68 15.13
CA ARG A 74 -11.51 9.65 15.78
C ARG A 74 -11.56 10.02 17.26
N GLN A 75 -12.57 10.78 17.70
CA GLN A 75 -12.72 11.18 19.11
C GLN A 75 -13.40 10.10 19.97
N SER A 76 -14.08 9.12 19.36
CA SER A 76 -14.86 8.10 20.08
C SER A 76 -14.15 6.75 20.28
N VAL A 77 -12.95 6.55 19.72
CA VAL A 77 -12.26 5.24 19.68
C VAL A 77 -11.20 5.06 20.80
N GLU A 78 -11.02 6.02 21.70
CA GLU A 78 -10.05 5.91 22.82
C GLU A 78 -10.40 4.88 23.92
N SER A 79 -11.49 4.10 23.80
CA SER A 79 -11.87 3.11 24.82
C SER A 79 -12.20 1.73 24.23
N ASN A 80 -11.18 0.90 23.99
CA ASN A 80 -11.13 -0.57 24.27
C ASN A 80 -10.04 -1.27 23.43
N PRO A 81 -9.10 -2.03 24.03
CA PRO A 81 -8.08 -2.74 23.27
C PRO A 81 -8.49 -4.20 23.00
N VAL A 82 -8.53 -4.59 21.72
CA VAL A 82 -8.41 -5.98 21.29
C VAL A 82 -7.01 -6.15 20.68
N SER A 83 -6.24 -7.12 21.17
CA SER A 83 -4.81 -7.25 20.85
C SER A 83 -4.54 -7.90 19.48
N PRO A 84 -3.82 -7.24 18.55
CA PRO A 84 -3.40 -7.82 17.28
C PRO A 84 -2.09 -8.61 17.40
N LYS A 85 -1.91 -9.63 16.56
CA LYS A 85 -0.63 -10.36 16.41
C LYS A 85 0.43 -9.41 15.82
N ARG A 86 1.60 -9.36 16.46
CA ARG A 86 2.68 -8.37 16.24
C ARG A 86 3.64 -8.78 15.10
N SER A 87 4.15 -7.83 14.32
CA SER A 87 5.23 -7.98 13.30
C SER A 87 6.60 -8.37 13.89
N PHE A 88 7.59 -8.75 13.06
CA PHE A 88 8.94 -9.16 13.52
C PHE A 88 9.61 -8.11 14.44
N TRP A 89 9.65 -6.84 14.04
CA TRP A 89 10.23 -5.78 14.85
C TRP A 89 9.36 -5.43 16.06
N SER A 90 8.02 -5.45 15.93
CA SER A 90 7.15 -5.23 17.08
C SER A 90 7.13 -6.39 18.08
N LYS A 91 7.46 -7.63 17.67
CA LYS A 91 7.75 -8.77 18.56
C LYS A 91 9.05 -8.55 19.36
N LEU A 92 10.07 -7.92 18.75
CA LEU A 92 11.35 -7.57 19.40
C LEU A 92 11.18 -6.49 20.50
N PHE A 93 10.31 -5.51 20.29
CA PHE A 93 10.08 -4.40 21.24
C PHE A 93 8.89 -4.59 22.19
N ALA A 94 8.15 -5.68 22.04
CA ALA A 94 6.94 -6.02 22.79
C ALA A 94 7.13 -6.44 24.26
N LYS A 95 8.35 -6.83 24.65
CA LYS A 95 8.58 -7.60 25.89
C LYS A 95 9.23 -6.76 26.99
N LYS A 96 8.48 -5.78 27.54
CA LYS A 96 8.52 -5.37 28.95
C LYS A 96 7.57 -4.20 29.21
N SER A 97 6.41 -4.51 29.76
CA SER A 97 5.55 -3.56 30.49
C SER A 97 4.83 -4.32 31.59
N GLN A 98 5.60 -4.92 32.47
CA GLN A 98 5.17 -5.33 33.81
C GLN A 98 6.44 -5.28 34.64
N ASP A 99 6.64 -4.13 35.28
CA ASP A 99 7.09 -3.98 36.66
C ASP A 99 7.35 -2.50 36.89
N GLY A 100 6.49 -1.91 37.72
CA GLY A 100 6.58 -0.51 38.12
C GLY A 100 7.67 -0.30 39.18
N ALA A 101 8.38 0.81 39.06
CA ALA A 101 8.88 1.57 40.20
C ALA A 101 9.18 3.01 39.76
N SER A 102 8.63 3.95 40.52
CA SER A 102 8.86 5.40 40.44
C SER A 102 10.11 5.78 41.24
N ILE A 103 10.89 6.75 40.76
CA ILE A 103 11.20 8.06 41.40
C ILE A 103 12.36 8.76 40.64
N ALA A 104 12.25 10.09 40.56
CA ALA A 104 12.93 11.07 39.73
C ALA A 104 14.43 11.35 40.00
N SER A 105 15.12 12.00 39.05
CA SER A 105 15.79 13.31 39.26
C SER A 105 16.36 13.90 37.95
N ILE A 106 16.42 15.23 37.92
CA ILE A 106 16.74 16.16 36.84
C ILE A 106 18.24 16.15 36.48
N GLY A 107 18.58 16.22 35.19
CA GLY A 107 19.94 16.45 34.72
C GLY A 107 20.01 16.76 33.22
N SER A 108 20.43 17.99 32.91
CA SER A 108 20.65 18.58 31.59
C SER A 108 21.72 17.87 30.77
N GLY A 109 21.52 17.76 29.45
CA GLY A 109 22.57 17.44 28.47
C GLY A 109 22.10 16.60 27.29
N ASN A 110 22.15 17.17 26.09
CA ASN A 110 21.96 16.48 24.81
C ASN A 110 22.84 15.23 24.70
N ASP A 111 22.25 14.06 24.93
CA ASP A 111 22.71 12.77 24.41
C ASP A 111 21.47 11.87 24.27
N SER A 112 20.94 11.77 23.04
CA SER A 112 19.80 10.90 22.72
C SER A 112 20.22 9.44 22.82
N SER A 113 20.03 8.86 24.01
CA SER A 113 20.36 7.47 24.28
C SER A 113 19.43 6.53 23.48
N ALA A 114 20.02 5.65 22.67
CA ALA A 114 19.28 4.53 22.10
C ALA A 114 18.71 3.69 23.26
N SER A 115 17.45 3.25 23.15
CA SER A 115 16.83 2.43 24.18
C SER A 115 17.66 1.17 24.44
N SER A 116 17.75 0.72 25.69
CA SER A 116 18.46 -0.52 26.05
C SER A 116 17.96 -1.73 25.24
N THR A 117 16.68 -1.76 24.88
CA THR A 117 16.09 -2.78 24.00
C THR A 117 16.64 -2.70 22.57
N ALA A 118 16.85 -1.49 22.04
CA ALA A 118 17.40 -1.29 20.70
C ALA A 118 18.89 -1.61 20.62
N LEU A 119 19.64 -1.33 21.70
CA LEU A 119 21.04 -1.74 21.81
C LEU A 119 21.18 -3.26 21.82
N LYS A 120 20.36 -3.95 22.61
CA LYS A 120 20.34 -5.42 22.62
C LYS A 120 19.97 -6.00 21.25
N ALA A 121 18.95 -5.43 20.60
CA ALA A 121 18.57 -5.84 19.24
C ALA A 121 19.72 -5.65 18.23
N ALA A 122 20.46 -4.53 18.34
CA ALA A 122 21.63 -4.29 17.51
C ALA A 122 22.76 -5.30 17.75
N GLU A 123 23.03 -5.65 19.02
CA GLU A 123 24.03 -6.66 19.36
C GLU A 123 23.66 -8.04 18.82
N GLU A 124 22.41 -8.46 19.01
CA GLU A 124 21.88 -9.73 18.49
C GLU A 124 21.97 -9.78 16.96
N GLN A 125 21.60 -8.69 16.29
CA GLN A 125 21.68 -8.56 14.85
C GLN A 125 23.12 -8.65 14.32
N VAL A 126 24.06 -7.97 14.98
CA VAL A 126 25.48 -8.04 14.60
C VAL A 126 26.04 -9.44 14.81
N ALA A 127 25.67 -10.10 15.92
CA ALA A 127 26.07 -11.48 16.19
C ALA A 127 25.50 -12.46 15.15
N GLN A 128 24.24 -12.26 14.71
CA GLN A 128 23.65 -13.05 13.63
C GLN A 128 24.41 -12.84 12.32
N LEU A 129 24.70 -11.60 11.93
CA LEU A 129 25.45 -11.33 10.70
C LEU A 129 26.87 -11.91 10.75
N GLU A 130 27.53 -11.88 11.91
CA GLU A 130 28.83 -12.53 12.11
C GLU A 130 28.74 -14.06 11.97
N ALA A 131 27.66 -14.67 12.46
CA ALA A 131 27.39 -16.10 12.35
C ALA A 131 26.80 -16.54 11.00
N SER A 132 27.08 -15.81 9.91
CA SER A 132 26.52 -16.07 8.56
C SER A 132 25.00 -16.02 8.48
N GLY A 133 24.37 -15.24 9.36
CA GLY A 133 22.95 -14.90 9.30
C GLY A 133 22.65 -13.92 8.15
N PRO A 134 21.36 -13.65 7.90
CA PRO A 134 20.92 -12.83 6.79
C PRO A 134 21.29 -11.35 6.95
N ALA A 135 21.60 -10.72 5.83
CA ALA A 135 21.81 -9.29 5.75
C ALA A 135 20.49 -8.53 5.52
N ASP A 136 20.40 -7.33 6.08
CA ASP A 136 19.21 -6.50 6.10
C ASP A 136 19.52 -5.02 5.79
N LEU A 137 18.55 -4.11 5.94
CA LEU A 137 18.75 -2.68 5.70
C LEU A 137 19.76 -2.01 6.64
N THR A 138 19.97 -2.51 7.86
CA THR A 138 21.05 -1.99 8.71
C THR A 138 22.42 -2.42 8.19
N SER A 139 22.52 -3.63 7.65
CA SER A 139 23.71 -4.16 6.99
C SER A 139 24.05 -3.35 5.74
N VAL A 140 23.05 -3.03 4.89
CA VAL A 140 23.21 -2.12 3.74
C VAL A 140 23.69 -0.74 4.18
N SER A 141 23.14 -0.23 5.29
CA SER A 141 23.54 1.06 5.87
C SER A 141 25.00 1.07 6.27
N ALA A 142 25.48 0.03 6.96
CA ALA A 142 26.87 -0.10 7.37
C ALA A 142 27.80 -0.33 6.16
N LEU A 143 27.40 -1.18 5.22
CA LEU A 143 28.15 -1.51 4.02
C LEU A 143 28.39 -0.29 3.13
N SER A 144 27.36 0.53 2.90
CA SER A 144 27.48 1.82 2.20
C SER A 144 28.53 2.73 2.85
N ARG A 145 28.64 2.69 4.18
CA ARG A 145 29.69 3.43 4.90
C ARG A 145 31.08 2.89 4.66
N GLU A 146 31.20 1.58 4.65
CA GLU A 146 32.47 0.88 4.52
C GLU A 146 33.09 1.09 3.13
N ILE A 147 32.30 0.88 2.08
CA ILE A 147 32.76 1.02 0.70
C ILE A 147 32.76 2.49 0.23
N ASN A 148 32.26 3.41 1.06
CA ASN A 148 32.07 4.81 0.77
C ASN A 148 31.32 5.10 -0.55
N ARG A 149 30.24 4.35 -0.82
CA ARG A 149 29.39 4.49 -2.01
C ARG A 149 27.92 4.52 -1.65
N LYS A 150 27.13 5.20 -2.48
CA LYS A 150 25.67 5.18 -2.43
C LYS A 150 25.16 3.79 -2.82
N ILE A 151 24.19 3.25 -2.08
CA ILE A 151 23.52 2.00 -2.41
C ILE A 151 22.02 2.28 -2.58
N CYS A 152 21.49 1.92 -3.74
CA CYS A 152 20.08 2.00 -4.09
C CYS A 152 19.47 0.60 -3.99
N VAL A 153 18.45 0.46 -3.14
CA VAL A 153 17.71 -0.79 -2.92
C VAL A 153 16.38 -0.72 -3.66
N TRP A 154 16.20 -1.62 -4.61
CA TRP A 154 15.02 -1.71 -5.47
C TRP A 154 14.13 -2.88 -5.05
N SER A 155 12.82 -2.76 -5.25
CA SER A 155 11.87 -3.86 -5.07
C SER A 155 11.93 -4.84 -6.24
N SER A 156 11.33 -6.03 -6.08
CA SER A 156 11.09 -6.97 -7.18
C SER A 156 10.38 -6.33 -8.38
N GLY A 157 9.47 -5.39 -8.12
CA GLY A 157 8.78 -4.58 -9.16
C GLY A 157 9.58 -3.37 -9.67
N MET A 158 10.91 -3.37 -9.52
CA MET A 158 11.82 -2.32 -10.03
C MET A 158 11.50 -0.90 -9.54
N SER A 159 10.90 -0.76 -8.36
CA SER A 159 10.67 0.54 -7.71
C SER A 159 11.76 0.80 -6.68
N LEU A 160 12.35 2.01 -6.67
CA LEU A 160 13.35 2.39 -5.67
C LEU A 160 12.69 2.47 -4.28
N ARG A 161 13.18 1.68 -3.33
CA ARG A 161 12.65 1.60 -1.96
C ARG A 161 13.47 2.38 -0.95
N HIS A 162 14.78 2.22 -1.02
CA HIS A 162 15.70 2.86 -0.10
C HIS A 162 16.92 3.36 -0.84
N GLU A 163 17.30 4.59 -0.52
CA GLU A 163 18.60 5.12 -0.87
C GLU A 163 19.42 5.28 0.41
N VAL A 164 20.60 4.67 0.42
CA VAL A 164 21.50 4.67 1.56
C VAL A 164 22.80 5.35 1.16
N GLY A 165 23.21 6.34 1.96
CA GLY A 165 24.44 7.09 1.71
C GLY A 165 24.31 8.05 0.52
N ALA A 166 23.17 8.74 0.40
CA ALA A 166 22.88 9.70 -0.68
C ALA A 166 23.99 10.73 -0.94
N SER A 167 24.70 11.16 0.12
CA SER A 167 25.81 12.11 0.05
C SER A 167 27.17 11.50 -0.30
N ARG A 168 27.26 10.18 -0.52
CA ARG A 168 28.52 9.50 -0.82
C ARG A 168 28.90 9.66 -2.29
N PRO A 169 30.19 9.84 -2.60
CA PRO A 169 30.64 10.06 -3.96
C PRO A 169 30.58 8.77 -4.80
N GLY A 170 30.67 8.94 -6.12
CA GLY A 170 30.74 7.85 -7.10
C GLY A 170 29.39 7.31 -7.54
N GLU A 171 29.41 6.44 -8.56
CA GLU A 171 28.19 5.85 -9.12
C GLU A 171 27.40 5.05 -8.06
N PRO A 172 26.06 5.06 -8.08
CA PRO A 172 25.28 4.22 -7.18
C PRO A 172 25.51 2.74 -7.47
N LEU A 173 25.61 1.95 -6.41
CA LEU A 173 25.46 0.49 -6.50
C LEU A 173 23.98 0.15 -6.38
N ASN A 174 23.51 -0.76 -7.22
CA ASN A 174 22.10 -1.10 -7.28
C ASN A 174 21.91 -2.56 -6.86
N VAL A 175 21.04 -2.78 -5.89
CA VAL A 175 20.64 -4.12 -5.46
C VAL A 175 19.13 -4.24 -5.47
N GLN A 176 18.64 -5.42 -5.80
CA GLN A 176 17.23 -5.72 -5.78
C GLN A 176 16.94 -6.69 -4.64
N PHE A 177 15.94 -6.37 -3.82
CA PHE A 177 15.48 -7.23 -2.74
C PHE A 177 14.17 -7.91 -3.15
N HIS A 178 14.15 -9.23 -3.02
CA HIS A 178 13.00 -10.08 -3.28
C HIS A 178 12.52 -10.69 -1.97
N SER A 179 11.36 -10.23 -1.51
CA SER A 179 10.63 -10.94 -0.46
C SER A 179 10.10 -12.24 -1.04
N GLN A 180 10.49 -13.38 -0.48
CA GLN A 180 9.88 -14.66 -0.80
C GLN A 180 8.70 -14.94 0.13
N LEU A 181 7.71 -15.70 -0.35
CA LEU A 181 6.62 -16.22 0.46
C LEU A 181 7.15 -17.21 1.51
N GLU A 182 6.58 -17.16 2.71
CA GLU A 182 6.70 -18.07 3.88
C GLU A 182 8.11 -18.59 4.28
N ASP A 183 8.50 -18.33 5.54
CA ASP A 183 9.62 -18.94 6.29
C ASP A 183 11.03 -18.97 5.65
N ILE A 184 11.21 -18.35 4.49
CA ILE A 184 12.50 -18.21 3.81
C ILE A 184 12.99 -16.76 3.96
N VAL A 185 14.24 -16.63 4.42
CA VAL A 185 15.00 -15.39 4.40
C VAL A 185 14.95 -14.77 2.99
N GLY A 186 14.53 -13.51 2.86
CA GLY A 186 14.45 -12.82 1.57
C GLY A 186 15.79 -12.78 0.81
N HIS A 187 15.72 -12.64 -0.52
CA HIS A 187 16.87 -12.76 -1.42
C HIS A 187 17.35 -11.40 -1.95
N TRP A 188 18.67 -11.23 -2.04
CA TRP A 188 19.31 -10.04 -2.61
C TRP A 188 19.96 -10.40 -3.95
N SER A 189 19.73 -9.59 -4.98
CA SER A 189 20.26 -9.83 -6.33
C SER A 189 20.72 -8.52 -6.99
N LEU A 190 21.31 -8.62 -8.17
CA LEU A 190 21.52 -7.47 -9.06
C LEU A 190 20.16 -7.02 -9.64
N LEU A 191 20.12 -5.82 -10.21
CA LEU A 191 18.93 -5.34 -10.91
C LEU A 191 18.48 -6.30 -12.02
N GLY A 192 17.17 -6.50 -12.13
CA GLY A 192 16.56 -7.39 -13.13
C GLY A 192 16.54 -8.85 -12.71
N ASN A 193 16.57 -9.13 -11.40
CA ASN A 193 16.55 -10.47 -10.83
C ASN A 193 17.73 -11.35 -11.32
N LEU A 194 18.91 -10.74 -11.44
CA LEU A 194 20.11 -11.42 -11.89
C LEU A 194 20.99 -11.79 -10.70
N ASP A 195 21.30 -13.07 -10.57
CA ASP A 195 22.29 -13.52 -9.60
C ASP A 195 23.70 -13.29 -10.14
N PRO A 196 24.64 -12.82 -9.29
CA PRO A 196 26.02 -12.62 -9.69
C PRO A 196 26.68 -13.96 -10.06
N GLN A 197 27.24 -14.06 -11.27
CA GLN A 197 27.93 -15.27 -11.72
C GLN A 197 29.24 -15.48 -10.94
N GLU A 198 29.58 -16.74 -10.66
CA GLU A 198 30.85 -17.20 -10.06
C GLU A 198 31.11 -16.81 -8.59
N ALA A 199 30.14 -16.26 -7.86
CA ALA A 199 30.33 -15.99 -6.43
C ALA A 199 30.28 -17.30 -5.62
N SER A 200 31.42 -17.78 -5.13
CA SER A 200 31.47 -18.84 -4.12
C SER A 200 30.77 -18.35 -2.85
N SER A 201 29.50 -18.73 -2.67
CA SER A 201 28.64 -18.12 -1.66
C SER A 201 28.75 -18.85 -0.31
N GLY A 202 29.21 -18.16 0.72
CA GLY A 202 28.87 -18.54 2.10
C GLY A 202 27.35 -18.46 2.31
N LEU A 203 26.89 -19.09 3.40
CA LEU A 203 25.46 -19.07 3.75
C LEU A 203 24.98 -17.62 3.92
N ASN A 204 23.86 -17.28 3.28
CA ASN A 204 23.22 -15.96 3.33
C ASN A 204 24.08 -14.78 2.81
N ASP A 205 25.01 -15.02 1.88
CA ASP A 205 25.89 -13.98 1.31
C ASP A 205 25.30 -13.21 0.11
N CYS A 206 24.04 -13.41 -0.23
CA CYS A 206 23.42 -12.85 -1.44
C CYS A 206 23.60 -11.32 -1.58
N LEU A 207 23.46 -10.54 -0.49
CA LEU A 207 23.74 -9.09 -0.52
C LEU A 207 25.20 -8.80 -0.86
N PHE A 208 26.13 -9.49 -0.20
CA PHE A 208 27.56 -9.26 -0.37
C PHE A 208 28.02 -9.69 -1.75
N ASN A 209 27.46 -10.77 -2.30
CA ASN A 209 27.70 -11.22 -3.66
C ASN A 209 27.22 -10.18 -4.70
N ALA A 210 26.01 -9.63 -4.51
CA ALA A 210 25.47 -8.61 -5.41
C ALA A 210 26.32 -7.32 -5.42
N ILE A 211 26.86 -6.93 -4.27
CA ILE A 211 27.76 -5.77 -4.16
C ILE A 211 29.17 -6.09 -4.67
N ALA A 212 29.69 -7.28 -4.40
CA ALA A 212 30.98 -7.76 -4.91
C ALA A 212 31.03 -7.73 -6.44
N ALA A 213 29.97 -8.20 -7.11
CA ALA A 213 29.88 -8.20 -8.56
C ALA A 213 29.95 -6.79 -9.18
N GLN A 214 29.57 -5.75 -8.44
CA GLN A 214 29.62 -4.35 -8.91
C GLN A 214 30.89 -3.61 -8.49
N THR A 215 31.64 -4.12 -7.51
CA THR A 215 32.79 -3.43 -6.92
C THR A 215 34.12 -4.14 -7.17
N GLY A 216 34.09 -5.42 -7.53
CA GLY A 216 35.27 -6.28 -7.63
C GLY A 216 35.85 -6.72 -6.27
N LEU A 217 35.23 -6.35 -5.15
CA LEU A 217 35.63 -6.76 -3.81
C LEU A 217 35.16 -8.18 -3.49
N ARG A 218 35.81 -8.87 -2.55
CA ARG A 218 35.39 -10.24 -2.18
C ARG A 218 34.19 -10.21 -1.22
N PRO A 219 33.16 -11.07 -1.40
CA PRO A 219 31.99 -11.09 -0.52
C PRO A 219 32.32 -11.26 0.97
N ALA A 220 33.28 -12.14 1.29
CA ALA A 220 33.73 -12.37 2.67
C ALA A 220 34.36 -11.12 3.31
N GLU A 221 35.18 -10.38 2.55
CA GLU A 221 35.78 -9.11 3.02
C GLU A 221 34.70 -8.05 3.28
N LEU A 222 33.70 -7.97 2.40
CA LEU A 222 32.57 -7.06 2.56
C LEU A 222 31.76 -7.40 3.82
N ARG A 223 31.49 -8.69 4.09
CA ARG A 223 30.80 -9.12 5.30
C ARG A 223 31.61 -8.79 6.55
N GLU A 224 32.88 -9.19 6.60
CA GLU A 224 33.76 -8.94 7.75
C GLU A 224 33.87 -7.44 8.07
N ALA A 225 34.11 -6.62 7.06
CA ALA A 225 34.22 -5.18 7.23
C ALA A 225 32.88 -4.55 7.65
N THR A 226 31.75 -5.05 7.14
CA THR A 226 30.40 -4.62 7.57
C THR A 226 30.15 -4.95 9.04
N VAL A 227 30.47 -6.18 9.47
CA VAL A 227 30.36 -6.61 10.87
C VAL A 227 31.24 -5.75 11.78
N ALA A 228 32.51 -5.53 11.41
CA ALA A 228 33.42 -4.68 12.17
C ALA A 228 32.89 -3.24 12.28
N ARG A 229 32.33 -2.69 11.20
CA ARG A 229 31.70 -1.37 11.18
C ARG A 229 30.49 -1.31 12.10
N MET A 230 29.63 -2.32 12.09
CA MET A 230 28.45 -2.37 12.95
C MET A 230 28.84 -2.49 14.43
N LYS A 231 29.83 -3.34 14.77
CA LYS A 231 30.36 -3.49 16.14
C LYS A 231 30.89 -2.16 16.69
N THR A 232 31.73 -1.47 15.91
CA THR A 232 32.30 -0.18 16.33
C THR A 232 31.27 0.94 16.43
N ASN A 233 30.10 0.78 15.79
CA ASN A 233 29.05 1.79 15.72
C ASN A 233 27.71 1.27 16.27
N ILE A 234 27.73 0.41 17.29
CA ILE A 234 26.53 -0.31 17.76
C ILE A 234 25.37 0.62 18.15
N ARG A 235 25.66 1.80 18.71
CA ARG A 235 24.64 2.83 19.01
C ARG A 235 24.00 3.41 17.75
N SER A 236 24.76 3.55 16.65
CA SER A 236 24.21 3.97 15.37
C SER A 236 23.33 2.89 14.75
N VAL A 237 23.69 1.61 14.93
CA VAL A 237 22.88 0.48 14.49
C VAL A 237 21.57 0.46 15.28
N ALA A 238 21.63 0.56 16.61
CA ALA A 238 20.46 0.63 17.48
C ALA A 238 19.50 1.77 17.11
N ARG A 239 20.02 2.98 16.89
CA ARG A 239 19.21 4.10 16.40
C ARG A 239 18.57 3.80 15.04
N ARG A 240 19.32 3.20 14.11
CA ARG A 240 18.77 2.83 12.80
C ARG A 240 17.67 1.78 12.91
N ILE A 241 17.80 0.79 13.80
CA ILE A 241 16.73 -0.17 14.08
C ILE A 241 15.50 0.54 14.63
N GLN A 242 15.66 1.48 15.57
CA GLN A 242 14.55 2.27 16.08
C GLN A 242 13.92 3.13 14.99
N ASP A 243 14.72 3.76 14.13
CA ASP A 243 14.22 4.54 13.00
C ASP A 243 13.48 3.66 12.00
N LEU A 244 13.99 2.46 11.69
CA LEU A 244 13.29 1.50 10.81
C LEU A 244 11.98 1.04 11.43
N ALA A 245 11.97 0.65 12.70
CA ALA A 245 10.76 0.28 13.43
C ALA A 245 9.76 1.45 13.52
N ARG A 246 10.27 2.68 13.68
CA ARG A 246 9.45 3.89 13.67
C ARG A 246 8.92 4.20 12.27
N GLN A 247 9.72 4.07 11.23
CA GLN A 247 9.31 4.25 9.83
C GLN A 247 8.25 3.22 9.44
N GLU A 248 8.38 1.97 9.91
CA GLU A 248 7.33 0.95 9.80
C GLU A 248 6.03 1.39 10.53
N SER A 249 6.14 2.04 11.70
CA SER A 249 4.98 2.49 12.48
C SER A 249 4.36 3.83 12.05
N CYS A 250 5.14 4.75 11.47
CA CYS A 250 4.77 6.14 11.23
C CYS A 250 4.63 6.49 9.73
N ASP A 251 5.45 5.91 8.86
CA ASP A 251 5.54 6.33 7.46
C ASP A 251 4.73 5.45 6.50
N ARG A 252 4.03 4.40 6.99
CA ARG A 252 3.38 3.40 6.12
C ARG A 252 4.32 2.91 5.00
N ILE A 253 5.64 2.87 5.24
CA ILE A 253 6.52 1.94 4.51
C ILE A 253 6.18 0.57 5.07
N VAL A 254 4.99 0.12 4.73
CA VAL A 254 4.58 -1.25 4.96
C VAL A 254 5.34 -1.99 3.87
N LEU A 255 6.37 -2.74 4.27
CA LEU A 255 6.64 -4.01 3.61
C LEU A 255 5.32 -4.80 3.73
N MET A 256 4.33 -4.51 2.87
CA MET A 256 3.13 -5.31 2.72
C MET A 256 3.60 -6.57 2.05
N VAL A 257 4.13 -7.51 2.84
CA VAL A 257 4.51 -8.81 2.32
C VAL A 257 3.20 -9.57 2.09
N GLY A 258 2.56 -9.28 0.96
CA GLY A 258 1.46 -10.01 0.37
C GLY A 258 0.08 -9.91 1.06
N GLY A 259 -0.95 -10.35 0.32
CA GLY A 259 -2.37 -10.27 0.69
C GLY A 259 -3.30 -9.89 -0.46
N ALA A 260 -2.74 -9.57 -1.63
CA ALA A 260 -3.49 -9.36 -2.86
C ALA A 260 -2.98 -10.30 -3.94
N LYS A 261 -3.64 -11.45 -4.08
CA LYS A 261 -3.27 -12.52 -5.02
C LYS A 261 -4.53 -13.10 -5.67
N TYR A 262 -4.38 -13.66 -6.86
CA TYR A 262 -5.38 -14.52 -7.48
C TYR A 262 -4.67 -15.60 -8.27
N GLN A 263 -4.99 -16.87 -7.98
CA GLN A 263 -4.47 -18.06 -8.68
C GLN A 263 -5.59 -18.96 -9.21
N GLY A 264 -6.82 -18.45 -9.22
CA GLY A 264 -7.96 -19.18 -9.75
C GLY A 264 -7.81 -19.42 -11.25
N THR A 265 -8.37 -20.55 -11.71
CA THR A 265 -8.33 -20.92 -13.13
C THR A 265 -9.71 -21.02 -13.75
N THR A 266 -10.77 -20.89 -12.93
CA THR A 266 -12.16 -21.02 -13.37
C THR A 266 -13.01 -19.84 -12.93
N ALA A 267 -14.17 -19.71 -13.59
CA ALA A 267 -15.19 -18.75 -13.19
C ALA A 267 -15.66 -18.97 -11.74
N GLU A 268 -15.73 -20.23 -11.27
CA GLU A 268 -16.08 -20.50 -9.86
C GLU A 268 -15.02 -19.97 -8.89
N ASP A 269 -13.72 -20.09 -9.22
CA ASP A 269 -12.66 -19.53 -8.38
C ASP A 269 -12.75 -18.00 -8.28
N ALA A 270 -12.98 -17.32 -9.41
CA ALA A 270 -13.23 -15.88 -9.40
C ALA A 270 -14.49 -15.51 -8.62
N GLY A 271 -15.54 -16.33 -8.76
CA GLY A 271 -16.79 -16.17 -8.02
C GLY A 271 -16.59 -16.21 -6.51
N ARG A 272 -15.77 -17.14 -6.01
CA ARG A 272 -15.42 -17.22 -4.58
C ARG A 272 -14.76 -15.93 -4.09
N VAL A 273 -13.79 -15.38 -4.85
CA VAL A 273 -13.12 -14.13 -4.48
C VAL A 273 -14.10 -12.94 -4.47
N LEU A 274 -15.00 -12.86 -5.45
CA LEU A 274 -16.05 -11.84 -5.48
C LEU A 274 -17.02 -11.98 -4.30
N ASP A 275 -17.40 -13.20 -3.93
CA ASP A 275 -18.30 -13.48 -2.81
C ASP A 275 -17.64 -13.17 -1.46
N GLU A 276 -16.38 -13.51 -1.27
CA GLU A 276 -15.61 -13.17 -0.07
C GLU A 276 -15.38 -11.66 0.06
N SER A 277 -15.23 -10.98 -1.08
CA SER A 277 -15.11 -9.52 -1.12
C SER A 277 -16.44 -8.80 -0.89
N GLN A 278 -17.57 -9.44 -1.24
CA GLN A 278 -18.90 -8.89 -1.00
C GLN A 278 -19.14 -8.75 0.51
N TYR A 279 -19.35 -7.51 0.97
CA TYR A 279 -19.43 -7.14 2.40
C TYR A 279 -18.16 -7.37 3.23
N GLY A 280 -17.13 -7.99 2.67
CA GLY A 280 -15.78 -7.99 3.25
C GLY A 280 -15.26 -6.56 3.41
N GLN A 281 -14.35 -6.36 4.35
CA GLN A 281 -13.75 -5.06 4.62
C GLN A 281 -12.41 -4.93 3.89
N GLY A 282 -12.20 -3.84 3.16
CA GLY A 282 -10.91 -3.54 2.51
C GLY A 282 -9.96 -2.77 3.43
N HIS A 283 -8.67 -3.10 3.41
CA HIS A 283 -7.62 -2.32 4.08
C HIS A 283 -7.22 -1.09 3.24
N PRO A 284 -6.88 0.06 3.86
CA PRO A 284 -6.93 0.39 5.30
C PRO A 284 -8.26 1.00 5.75
N SER A 285 -9.17 1.31 4.83
CA SER A 285 -10.40 2.07 5.10
C SER A 285 -11.45 1.29 5.88
N ASN A 286 -11.34 -0.05 5.95
CA ASN A 286 -12.40 -0.98 6.37
C ASN A 286 -13.72 -0.78 5.60
N ALA A 287 -13.64 -0.17 4.41
CA ALA A 287 -14.79 0.07 3.57
C ALA A 287 -15.33 -1.26 3.02
N PRO A 288 -16.65 -1.51 3.11
CA PRO A 288 -17.23 -2.75 2.63
C PRO A 288 -17.16 -2.82 1.11
N GLY A 289 -16.83 -4.01 0.59
CA GLY A 289 -16.86 -4.29 -0.84
C GLY A 289 -18.29 -4.48 -1.32
N HIS A 290 -18.52 -4.18 -2.58
CA HIS A 290 -19.80 -4.39 -3.25
C HIS A 290 -19.66 -4.90 -4.70
N PRO A 291 -18.74 -5.84 -5.01
CA PRO A 291 -18.62 -6.33 -6.38
C PRO A 291 -19.94 -6.93 -6.90
N ARG A 292 -20.73 -7.64 -6.07
CA ARG A 292 -22.01 -8.23 -6.49
C ARG A 292 -23.11 -7.22 -6.77
N GLY A 293 -22.95 -5.98 -6.30
CA GLY A 293 -23.83 -4.86 -6.66
C GLY A 293 -23.82 -4.51 -8.15
N HIS A 294 -22.94 -5.13 -8.94
CA HIS A 294 -22.83 -4.90 -10.39
C HIS A 294 -23.23 -6.13 -11.22
N ALA A 295 -23.84 -7.14 -10.61
CA ALA A 295 -24.39 -8.30 -11.31
C ALA A 295 -25.89 -8.42 -11.06
N SER A 296 -26.64 -8.87 -12.06
CA SER A 296 -28.05 -9.15 -11.92
C SER A 296 -28.28 -10.37 -11.03
N ASN A 297 -29.08 -10.18 -9.98
CA ASN A 297 -29.49 -11.24 -9.07
C ASN A 297 -30.92 -10.99 -8.58
N PRO A 298 -31.94 -11.62 -9.20
CA PRO A 298 -33.34 -11.41 -8.81
C PRO A 298 -33.68 -11.89 -7.39
N ARG A 299 -32.82 -12.68 -6.75
CA ARG A 299 -33.02 -13.19 -5.39
C ARG A 299 -32.35 -12.32 -4.32
N ALA A 300 -31.57 -11.32 -4.72
CA ALA A 300 -30.90 -10.39 -3.84
C ALA A 300 -31.90 -9.51 -3.07
N GLN A 301 -31.64 -9.30 -1.77
CA GLN A 301 -32.49 -8.47 -0.92
C GLN A 301 -31.76 -7.19 -0.45
N GLY A 302 -30.43 -7.22 -0.41
CA GLY A 302 -29.61 -6.07 -0.04
C GLY A 302 -29.45 -5.05 -1.16
N ILE A 303 -29.28 -3.78 -0.78
CA ILE A 303 -29.11 -2.64 -1.70
C ILE A 303 -27.86 -2.73 -2.59
N ARG A 304 -26.90 -3.59 -2.23
CA ARG A 304 -25.60 -3.78 -2.91
C ARG A 304 -25.36 -5.23 -3.32
N GLU A 305 -26.43 -6.04 -3.38
CA GLU A 305 -26.36 -7.48 -3.73
C GLU A 305 -26.74 -7.75 -5.18
N SER A 306 -27.29 -6.77 -5.87
CA SER A 306 -27.62 -6.84 -7.28
C SER A 306 -27.56 -5.47 -7.93
N VAL A 307 -27.31 -5.46 -9.23
CA VAL A 307 -27.39 -4.22 -10.03
C VAL A 307 -28.80 -3.64 -10.07
N GLN A 308 -29.85 -4.47 -9.97
CA GLN A 308 -31.21 -3.99 -9.88
C GLN A 308 -31.41 -3.11 -8.63
N ASN A 309 -30.97 -3.59 -7.47
CA ASN A 309 -31.12 -2.84 -6.23
C ASN A 309 -30.16 -1.63 -6.19
N TYR A 310 -28.99 -1.78 -6.78
CA TYR A 310 -27.95 -0.74 -6.78
C TYR A 310 -28.22 0.40 -7.77
N SER A 311 -29.09 0.18 -8.77
CA SER A 311 -29.51 1.19 -9.76
C SER A 311 -30.80 1.93 -9.42
N ILE A 312 -31.32 1.77 -8.20
CA ILE A 312 -32.52 2.50 -7.75
C ILE A 312 -32.23 4.00 -7.59
N SER A 313 -31.00 4.39 -7.27
CA SER A 313 -30.64 5.81 -7.11
C SER A 313 -30.20 6.46 -8.42
N ASP A 314 -29.48 5.71 -9.27
CA ASP A 314 -28.96 6.22 -10.55
C ASP A 314 -28.79 5.08 -11.56
N VAL A 315 -28.61 5.45 -12.82
CA VAL A 315 -28.22 4.50 -13.87
C VAL A 315 -26.88 3.83 -13.52
N LYS A 316 -26.83 2.51 -13.60
CA LYS A 316 -25.60 1.71 -13.42
C LYS A 316 -25.41 0.76 -14.59
N GLU A 317 -24.16 0.50 -14.95
CA GLU A 317 -23.83 -0.58 -15.87
C GLU A 317 -23.55 -1.86 -15.07
N GLY A 318 -24.06 -3.00 -15.54
CA GLY A 318 -23.87 -4.27 -14.84
C GLY A 318 -24.02 -5.50 -15.72
N PHE A 319 -23.56 -6.63 -15.17
CA PHE A 319 -23.63 -7.93 -15.80
C PHE A 319 -25.06 -8.49 -15.76
N LEU A 320 -25.44 -9.25 -16.79
CA LEU A 320 -26.78 -9.83 -16.92
C LEU A 320 -27.05 -10.98 -15.95
N SER A 321 -25.99 -11.54 -15.33
CA SER A 321 -26.07 -12.57 -14.30
C SER A 321 -24.82 -12.58 -13.39
N ILE A 322 -24.88 -13.33 -12.29
CA ILE A 322 -23.71 -13.60 -11.42
C ILE A 322 -22.67 -14.43 -12.17
N GLU A 323 -23.14 -15.38 -12.99
CA GLU A 323 -22.30 -16.25 -13.80
C GLU A 323 -21.50 -15.47 -14.85
N ASP A 324 -22.13 -14.47 -15.49
CA ASP A 324 -21.44 -13.56 -16.41
C ASP A 324 -20.34 -12.77 -15.70
N GLN A 325 -20.62 -12.27 -14.49
CA GLN A 325 -19.62 -11.56 -13.69
C GLN A 325 -18.47 -12.48 -13.28
N ASN A 326 -18.76 -13.70 -12.85
CA ASN A 326 -17.75 -14.70 -12.49
C ASN A 326 -16.83 -15.01 -13.67
N HIS A 327 -17.41 -15.24 -14.85
CA HIS A 327 -16.68 -15.51 -16.07
C HIS A 327 -15.78 -14.32 -16.47
N ALA A 328 -16.34 -13.12 -16.51
CA ALA A 328 -15.57 -11.90 -16.81
C ALA A 328 -14.45 -11.65 -15.79
N ALA A 329 -14.69 -11.88 -14.50
CA ALA A 329 -13.68 -11.72 -13.46
C ALA A 329 -12.53 -12.72 -13.62
N ASN A 330 -12.81 -13.99 -13.94
CA ASN A 330 -11.75 -14.98 -14.18
C ASN A 330 -10.85 -14.59 -15.36
N LEU A 331 -11.45 -14.10 -16.45
CA LEU A 331 -10.68 -13.62 -17.60
C LEU A 331 -9.81 -12.41 -17.21
N VAL A 332 -10.39 -11.44 -16.49
CA VAL A 332 -9.68 -10.20 -16.16
C VAL A 332 -8.61 -10.37 -15.09
N LEU A 333 -8.88 -11.11 -14.02
CA LEU A 333 -7.92 -11.30 -12.93
C LEU A 333 -6.65 -12.03 -13.39
N ASN A 334 -6.72 -12.80 -14.48
CA ASN A 334 -5.58 -13.46 -15.10
C ASN A 334 -4.78 -12.59 -16.08
N THR A 335 -5.24 -11.36 -16.38
CA THR A 335 -4.48 -10.45 -17.26
C THR A 335 -3.23 -9.88 -16.59
N ASP A 336 -2.20 -9.57 -17.38
CA ASP A 336 -0.98 -8.91 -16.89
C ASP A 336 -1.28 -7.60 -16.13
N ALA A 337 -2.27 -6.84 -16.58
CA ALA A 337 -2.67 -5.58 -15.94
C ALA A 337 -3.21 -5.81 -14.52
N ALA A 338 -4.05 -6.83 -14.32
CA ALA A 338 -4.56 -7.19 -13.00
C ALA A 338 -3.47 -7.77 -12.10
N GLN A 339 -2.61 -8.64 -12.65
CA GLN A 339 -1.48 -9.22 -11.92
C GLN A 339 -0.48 -8.13 -11.47
N HIS A 340 -0.17 -7.16 -12.32
CA HIS A 340 0.66 -6.01 -11.93
C HIS A 340 -0.02 -5.12 -10.87
N ALA A 341 -1.34 -4.92 -10.94
CA ALA A 341 -2.07 -4.20 -9.90
C ALA A 341 -2.00 -4.90 -8.54
N MET A 342 -2.13 -6.24 -8.52
CA MET A 342 -1.93 -7.05 -7.32
C MET A 342 -0.49 -6.97 -6.80
N MET A 343 0.51 -7.02 -7.68
CA MET A 343 1.92 -6.79 -7.30
C MET A 343 2.13 -5.39 -6.72
N ALA A 344 1.48 -4.36 -7.25
CA ALA A 344 1.56 -3.00 -6.72
C ALA A 344 0.95 -2.91 -5.32
N LEU A 345 -0.19 -3.58 -5.07
CA LEU A 345 -0.77 -3.73 -3.73
C LEU A 345 0.21 -4.42 -2.77
N ASN A 346 0.82 -5.53 -3.20
CA ASN A 346 1.88 -6.22 -2.44
C ASN A 346 3.18 -5.40 -2.37
N ALA A 347 3.30 -4.31 -3.13
CA ALA A 347 4.40 -3.37 -3.05
C ALA A 347 4.05 -2.15 -2.18
N GLY A 348 2.98 -2.16 -1.40
CA GLY A 348 2.67 -1.07 -0.48
C GLY A 348 1.56 -0.13 -0.97
N CYS A 349 1.00 -0.33 -2.17
CA CYS A 349 -0.21 0.39 -2.56
C CYS A 349 -1.41 -0.09 -1.73
N THR A 350 -2.24 0.84 -1.28
CA THR A 350 -3.43 0.54 -0.46
C THR A 350 -4.68 0.28 -1.28
N ARG A 351 -4.73 0.81 -2.50
CA ARG A 351 -5.85 0.67 -3.45
C ARG A 351 -5.31 0.86 -4.86
N VAL A 352 -5.77 0.05 -5.80
CA VAL A 352 -5.45 0.20 -7.22
C VAL A 352 -6.74 0.06 -8.01
N ALA A 353 -7.04 1.03 -8.88
CA ALA A 353 -8.15 0.95 -9.81
C ALA A 353 -7.58 0.80 -11.22
N ILE A 354 -8.07 -0.20 -11.96
CA ILE A 354 -7.66 -0.47 -13.34
C ILE A 354 -8.88 -0.56 -14.23
N SER A 355 -8.73 -0.08 -15.47
CA SER A 355 -9.71 -0.23 -16.54
C SER A 355 -9.04 -1.02 -17.65
N ILE A 356 -9.57 -2.20 -17.96
CA ILE A 356 -8.99 -3.11 -18.95
C ILE A 356 -9.93 -3.14 -20.16
N PRO A 357 -9.45 -2.72 -21.36
CA PRO A 357 -10.28 -2.72 -22.55
C PRO A 357 -10.60 -4.17 -22.97
N ALA A 358 -11.81 -4.38 -23.51
CA ALA A 358 -12.26 -5.69 -23.98
C ALA A 358 -11.30 -6.33 -25.00
N SER A 359 -10.59 -5.51 -25.79
CA SER A 359 -9.59 -5.98 -26.76
C SER A 359 -8.30 -6.53 -26.15
N ALA A 360 -8.07 -6.33 -24.85
CA ALA A 360 -6.88 -6.81 -24.14
C ALA A 360 -7.18 -8.06 -23.29
N ILE A 361 -8.38 -8.64 -23.43
CA ILE A 361 -8.81 -9.81 -22.67
C ILE A 361 -8.92 -10.98 -23.63
N ASP A 362 -8.18 -12.05 -23.33
CA ASP A 362 -8.24 -13.28 -24.10
C ASP A 362 -9.50 -14.08 -23.72
N GLY A 363 -10.46 -14.15 -24.63
CA GLY A 363 -11.69 -14.93 -24.47
C GLY A 363 -12.96 -14.14 -24.78
N ASP A 364 -14.08 -14.86 -24.86
CA ASP A 364 -15.38 -14.25 -25.14
C ASP A 364 -15.93 -13.61 -23.86
N LEU A 365 -16.09 -12.28 -23.89
CA LEU A 365 -16.77 -11.54 -22.84
C LEU A 365 -18.29 -11.69 -22.96
N PRO A 366 -19.01 -11.75 -21.82
CA PRO A 366 -20.46 -11.73 -21.83
C PRO A 366 -20.99 -10.36 -22.26
N LYS A 367 -22.28 -10.29 -22.58
CA LYS A 367 -22.98 -9.02 -22.73
C LYS A 367 -23.27 -8.41 -21.36
N ALA A 368 -23.51 -7.11 -21.34
CA ALA A 368 -23.93 -6.36 -20.15
C ALA A 368 -25.03 -5.37 -20.51
N ALA A 369 -25.63 -4.70 -19.54
CA ALA A 369 -26.67 -3.71 -19.79
C ALA A 369 -26.56 -2.52 -18.83
N GLU A 370 -27.14 -1.39 -19.25
CA GLU A 370 -27.48 -0.30 -18.36
C GLU A 370 -28.72 -0.69 -17.56
N TYR A 371 -28.74 -0.37 -16.28
CA TYR A 371 -29.85 -0.57 -15.37
C TYR A 371 -30.27 0.78 -14.82
N ALA A 372 -31.57 1.06 -14.88
CA ALA A 372 -32.17 2.27 -14.32
C ALA A 372 -33.44 1.87 -13.57
N ASP A 373 -33.62 2.38 -12.35
CA ASP A 373 -34.76 2.07 -11.50
C ASP A 373 -34.96 0.54 -11.32
N GLY A 374 -33.86 -0.20 -11.28
CA GLY A 374 -33.86 -1.66 -11.16
C GLY A 374 -34.22 -2.45 -12.42
N VAL A 375 -34.40 -1.79 -13.56
CA VAL A 375 -34.77 -2.41 -14.83
C VAL A 375 -33.59 -2.41 -15.80
N ALA A 376 -33.32 -3.57 -16.41
CA ALA A 376 -32.29 -3.72 -17.44
C ALA A 376 -32.75 -3.09 -18.77
N GLY A 377 -31.88 -2.30 -19.38
CA GLY A 377 -31.98 -1.88 -20.77
C GLY A 377 -31.54 -2.98 -21.75
N PRO A 378 -31.37 -2.63 -23.04
CA PRO A 378 -30.87 -3.57 -24.04
C PRO A 378 -29.48 -4.10 -23.72
N SER A 379 -29.22 -5.37 -24.03
CA SER A 379 -27.89 -5.95 -23.90
C SER A 379 -26.90 -5.31 -24.89
N LYS A 380 -25.77 -4.81 -24.40
CA LYS A 380 -24.69 -4.19 -25.18
C LYS A 380 -23.37 -4.95 -25.01
N ASP A 381 -22.45 -4.70 -25.94
CA ASP A 381 -21.06 -5.16 -25.83
C ASP A 381 -20.31 -4.38 -24.76
N ILE A 382 -19.45 -5.09 -24.03
CA ILE A 382 -18.53 -4.50 -23.07
C ILE A 382 -17.40 -3.81 -23.83
N LYS A 383 -17.14 -2.55 -23.48
CA LYS A 383 -16.01 -1.75 -23.95
C LYS A 383 -14.80 -1.93 -23.04
N ASP A 384 -15.00 -1.77 -21.74
CA ASP A 384 -13.97 -1.87 -20.71
C ASP A 384 -14.52 -2.63 -19.49
N LEU A 385 -13.63 -3.28 -18.74
CA LEU A 385 -13.91 -3.84 -17.43
C LEU A 385 -13.10 -3.09 -16.38
N VAL A 386 -13.80 -2.54 -15.38
CA VAL A 386 -13.19 -1.74 -14.32
C VAL A 386 -13.12 -2.56 -13.03
N LEU A 387 -11.91 -2.71 -12.49
CA LEU A 387 -11.65 -3.37 -11.21
C LEU A 387 -11.07 -2.38 -10.22
N VAL A 388 -11.55 -2.46 -8.98
CA VAL A 388 -10.98 -1.74 -7.85
C VAL A 388 -10.48 -2.74 -6.83
N LEU A 389 -9.17 -2.85 -6.71
CA LEU A 389 -8.48 -3.85 -5.90
C LEU A 389 -7.91 -3.24 -4.62
N GLN A 390 -7.98 -3.98 -3.51
CA GLN A 390 -7.30 -3.69 -2.25
C GLN A 390 -6.84 -5.00 -1.60
N HIS A 391 -6.28 -4.90 -0.39
CA HIS A 391 -6.14 -6.05 0.51
C HIS A 391 -7.40 -6.23 1.35
N HIS A 392 -7.69 -7.46 1.79
CA HIS A 392 -8.66 -7.66 2.85
C HIS A 392 -8.15 -7.05 4.17
N ALA A 393 -9.08 -6.50 4.96
CA ALA A 393 -8.78 -5.99 6.30
C ALA A 393 -8.15 -7.11 7.15
N ASN A 394 -7.10 -6.77 7.88
CA ASN A 394 -6.29 -7.71 8.68
C ASN A 394 -5.53 -8.80 7.90
N HIS A 395 -5.65 -8.85 6.56
CA HIS A 395 -4.96 -9.83 5.71
C HIS A 395 -3.91 -9.21 4.78
N HIS A 396 -3.70 -7.90 4.82
CA HIS A 396 -2.67 -7.15 4.08
C HIS A 396 -1.18 -7.51 4.37
N GLN A 397 -0.95 -8.50 5.25
CA GLN A 397 0.36 -9.09 5.54
C GLN A 397 0.37 -10.61 5.35
N ASN A 398 -0.74 -11.19 4.87
CA ASN A 398 -0.86 -12.62 4.63
C ASN A 398 -0.65 -12.88 3.13
N PRO A 399 0.51 -13.36 2.70
CA PRO A 399 0.85 -13.43 1.28
C PRO A 399 0.05 -14.46 0.48
N ASP A 400 -0.64 -15.36 1.17
CA ASP A 400 -1.52 -16.37 0.56
C ASP A 400 -3.00 -15.99 0.57
N TYR A 401 -3.35 -14.79 1.03
CA TYR A 401 -4.73 -14.31 0.98
C TYR A 401 -5.09 -13.76 -0.39
N ASP A 402 -6.31 -14.03 -0.83
CA ASP A 402 -6.83 -13.55 -2.11
C ASP A 402 -7.00 -12.02 -2.08
N VAL A 403 -6.94 -11.41 -3.26
CA VAL A 403 -7.17 -9.99 -3.45
C VAL A 403 -8.59 -9.60 -3.08
N PHE A 404 -8.73 -8.47 -2.38
CA PHE A 404 -10.03 -7.90 -2.11
C PHE A 404 -10.52 -7.10 -3.32
N ILE A 405 -11.64 -7.51 -3.90
CA ILE A 405 -12.30 -6.79 -4.99
C ILE A 405 -13.35 -5.87 -4.38
N HIS A 406 -13.00 -4.60 -4.22
CA HIS A 406 -13.92 -3.61 -3.67
C HIS A 406 -15.12 -3.38 -4.60
N SER A 407 -14.88 -3.32 -5.91
CA SER A 407 -15.91 -3.19 -6.95
C SER A 407 -15.39 -3.74 -8.28
N PHE A 408 -16.29 -4.29 -9.08
CA PHE A 408 -16.00 -4.83 -10.41
C PHE A 408 -17.22 -4.66 -11.33
N TYR A 409 -17.09 -3.87 -12.40
CA TYR A 409 -18.21 -3.52 -13.26
C TYR A 409 -17.80 -3.30 -14.73
N PRO A 410 -18.72 -3.51 -15.69
CA PRO A 410 -18.49 -3.24 -17.09
C PRO A 410 -18.76 -1.77 -17.44
N LYS A 411 -18.07 -1.28 -18.46
CA LYS A 411 -18.44 -0.09 -19.24
C LYS A 411 -18.87 -0.52 -20.62
N LEU A 412 -19.99 0.01 -21.11
CA LEU A 412 -20.59 -0.43 -22.36
C LEU A 412 -20.08 0.36 -23.56
N ARG A 413 -20.21 -0.21 -24.76
CA ARG A 413 -20.07 0.57 -26.00
C ARG A 413 -21.33 1.41 -26.21
N ASP A 414 -21.12 2.67 -26.58
CA ASP A 414 -22.18 3.61 -26.95
C ASP A 414 -22.98 3.14 -28.17
#